data_AF-A0A7X8Q725-F1
#
_entry.id   AF-A0A7X8Q725-F1
#
_cell.length_a   1.000
_cell.length_b   1.000
_cell.length_c   1.000
_cell.angle_alpha   90.00
_cell.angle_beta   90.00
_cell.angle_gamma   90.00
#
_symmetry.space_group_name_H-M   'P 1'
#
loop_
_entity.id
_entity.type
_entity.pdbx_description
1 polymer ?
#
loop_
_entity_poly.entity_id
_entity_poly.type
_entity_poly.pdbx_seq_one_letter_code
_entity_poly.pdbx_strand_id
1 'polypeptide(L)'
;MYDRVAVIDYGKGDAVGLARSIRSRGIYSRIFPYTVSKERLAECKPKLIIHATDKEFERTNLAPEVTYPSSNLNEVLLSYVQANWTMERYAEDLILQIRETVGRKNVLLGLSGGVDSSVCALLIHKAVGDRLKCVFVDHGLLRKDEGAAVKALFEETYRINLTYVNAEEVFLSGLKGVTNPEEKRKIIGRLFVDTFYEAGRKLGNISFLAQGTIYPDIVESVQPGR
;
A
#
# COMPACT_ATOMS: atom_id res chain seq x y z
N MET A 1 9.32 18.12 5.64
CA MET A 1 9.17 17.14 6.74
C MET A 1 8.08 17.63 7.67
N TYR A 2 7.02 16.85 7.84
CA TYR A 2 5.90 17.12 8.75
C TYR A 2 6.04 16.30 10.03
N ASP A 3 5.37 16.73 11.10
CA ASP A 3 5.38 16.01 12.37
C ASP A 3 4.63 14.68 12.25
N ARG A 4 5.09 13.68 13.00
CA ARG A 4 4.60 12.30 12.92
C ARG A 4 4.14 11.83 14.28
N VAL A 5 2.94 11.26 14.31
CA VAL A 5 2.38 10.59 15.49
C VAL A 5 2.47 9.08 15.28
N ALA A 6 3.07 8.38 16.24
CA ALA A 6 2.98 6.93 16.29
C ALA A 6 1.77 6.52 17.12
N VAL A 7 0.92 5.66 16.58
CA VAL A 7 -0.23 5.07 17.29
C VAL A 7 0.11 3.62 17.59
N ILE A 8 0.20 3.26 18.86
CA ILE A 8 0.50 1.88 19.29
C ILE A 8 -0.82 1.12 19.48
N ASP A 9 -0.99 0.06 18.71
CA ASP A 9 -2.17 -0.80 18.68
C ASP A 9 -1.97 -2.07 19.50
N TYR A 10 -2.83 -2.25 20.52
CA TYR A 10 -2.85 -3.40 21.41
C TYR A 10 -3.91 -4.45 21.02
N GLY A 11 -4.60 -4.27 19.89
CA GLY A 11 -5.58 -5.21 19.33
C GLY A 11 -6.95 -5.23 20.02
N LYS A 12 -7.17 -4.37 21.02
CA LYS A 12 -8.44 -4.30 21.79
C LYS A 12 -9.18 -2.96 21.66
N GLY A 13 -8.63 -2.00 20.93
CA GLY A 13 -9.18 -0.65 20.77
C GLY A 13 -9.28 -0.20 19.31
N ASP A 14 -9.83 1.00 19.08
CA ASP A 14 -9.99 1.59 17.75
C ASP A 14 -8.75 2.39 17.31
N ALA A 15 -7.60 1.71 17.18
CA ALA A 15 -6.36 2.34 16.74
C ALA A 15 -6.46 2.90 15.30
N VAL A 16 -7.26 2.24 14.45
CA VAL A 16 -7.51 2.68 13.08
C VAL A 16 -8.34 3.96 13.04
N GLY A 17 -9.45 4.02 13.78
CA GLY A 17 -10.27 5.23 13.89
C GLY A 17 -9.53 6.38 14.55
N LEU A 18 -8.73 6.10 15.58
CA LEU A 18 -7.82 7.09 16.17
C LEU A 18 -6.83 7.64 15.14
N ALA A 19 -6.14 6.78 14.39
CA ALA A 19 -5.21 7.21 13.36
C ALA A 19 -5.89 8.05 12.27
N ARG A 20 -7.11 7.67 11.85
CA ARG A 20 -7.93 8.44 10.90
C ARG A 20 -8.34 9.80 11.46
N SER A 21 -8.72 9.85 12.73
CA SER A 21 -9.06 11.08 13.44
C SER A 21 -7.86 12.04 13.54
N ILE A 22 -6.65 11.53 13.77
CA ILE A 22 -5.43 12.34 13.75
C ILE A 22 -5.17 12.88 12.34
N ARG A 23 -5.30 12.03 11.31
CA ARG A 23 -5.10 12.43 9.90
C ARG A 23 -6.10 13.45 9.40
N SER A 24 -7.36 13.38 9.84
CA SER A 24 -8.38 14.37 9.47
C SER A 24 -8.10 15.78 10.00
N ARG A 25 -7.17 15.91 10.95
CA ARG A 25 -6.68 17.18 11.50
C ARG A 25 -5.41 17.67 10.82
N GLY A 26 -5.01 17.08 9.69
CA GLY A 26 -3.80 17.49 8.97
C GLY A 26 -2.50 17.08 9.66
N ILE A 27 -2.52 15.98 10.44
CA ILE A 27 -1.34 15.45 11.14
C ILE A 27 -1.07 14.04 10.63
N TYR A 28 0.17 13.74 10.27
CA TYR A 28 0.53 12.40 9.88
C TYR A 28 0.50 11.47 11.08
N SER A 29 -0.20 10.35 10.95
CA SER A 29 -0.16 9.26 11.93
C SER A 29 0.21 7.94 11.25
N ARG A 30 0.99 7.12 11.97
CA ARG A 30 1.30 5.75 11.58
C ARG A 30 0.98 4.82 12.74
N ILE A 31 0.27 3.75 12.44
CA ILE A 31 -0.05 2.71 13.42
C ILE A 31 1.18 1.78 13.53
N PHE A 32 1.37 1.19 14.69
CA PHE A 32 2.33 0.13 14.95
C PHE A 32 1.69 -0.90 15.89
N PRO A 33 1.97 -2.21 15.73
CA PRO A 33 1.56 -3.19 16.73
C PRO A 33 2.30 -2.94 18.05
N TYR A 34 1.70 -3.30 19.18
CA TYR A 34 2.34 -3.18 20.50
C TYR A 34 3.64 -3.99 20.63
N THR A 35 3.85 -4.96 19.75
CA THR A 35 5.07 -5.78 19.64
C THR A 35 6.18 -5.12 18.82
N VAL A 36 5.98 -3.89 18.32
CA VAL A 36 7.00 -3.17 17.55
C VAL A 36 8.27 -2.97 18.38
N SER A 37 9.43 -3.19 17.76
CA SER A 37 10.71 -2.91 18.43
C SER A 37 10.95 -1.40 18.58
N LYS A 38 11.74 -1.03 19.58
CA LYS A 38 12.10 0.38 19.82
C LYS A 38 12.85 0.98 18.64
N GLU A 39 13.71 0.21 17.98
CA GLU A 39 14.48 0.63 16.81
C GLU A 39 13.55 0.98 15.65
N ARG A 40 12.59 0.09 15.36
CA ARG A 40 11.61 0.30 14.29
C ARG A 40 10.70 1.49 14.58
N LEU A 41 10.33 1.70 15.83
CA LEU A 41 9.57 2.87 16.24
C LEU A 41 10.40 4.17 16.10
N ALA A 42 11.70 4.12 16.43
CA ALA A 42 12.61 5.25 16.32
C ALA A 42 12.84 5.68 14.85
N GLU A 43 12.83 4.76 13.89
CA GLU A 43 12.89 5.07 12.44
C GLU A 43 11.73 5.98 11.99
N CYS A 44 10.58 5.92 12.66
CA CYS A 44 9.45 6.81 12.39
C CYS A 44 9.78 8.27 12.75
N LYS A 45 10.71 8.48 13.69
CA LYS A 45 11.01 9.77 14.34
C LYS A 45 9.74 10.45 14.86
N PRO A 46 8.96 9.78 15.74
CA PRO A 46 7.70 10.31 16.21
C PRO A 46 7.95 11.56 17.07
N LYS A 47 7.06 12.55 16.94
CA LYS A 47 6.97 13.71 17.84
C LYS A 47 6.08 13.44 19.04
N LEU A 48 5.19 12.45 18.89
CA LEU A 48 4.25 12.00 19.90
C LEU A 48 3.96 10.52 19.67
N ILE A 49 3.87 9.76 20.77
CA ILE A 49 3.42 8.37 20.76
C ILE A 49 2.10 8.31 21.53
N ILE A 50 1.08 7.75 20.89
CA ILE A 50 -0.24 7.55 21.49
C ILE A 50 -0.50 6.06 21.62
N HIS A 51 -0.66 5.59 22.84
CA HIS A 51 -0.98 4.21 23.16
C HIS A 51 -2.51 4.06 23.17
N ALA A 52 -3.06 3.26 22.25
CA ALA A 52 -4.49 3.00 22.15
C ALA A 52 -4.90 1.91 23.17
N THR A 53 -4.75 2.21 24.45
CA THR A 53 -5.01 1.31 25.58
C THR A 53 -5.25 2.09 26.86
N ASP A 54 -6.04 1.50 27.77
CA ASP A 54 -6.22 1.97 29.15
C ASP A 54 -5.37 1.17 30.17
N LYS A 55 -4.53 0.25 29.69
CA LYS A 55 -3.63 -0.54 30.53
C LYS A 55 -2.26 0.11 30.67
N GLU A 56 -1.56 -0.25 31.74
CA GLU A 56 -0.13 0.09 31.89
C GLU A 56 0.71 -0.54 30.76
N PHE A 57 1.76 0.17 30.36
CA PHE A 57 2.70 -0.23 29.33
C PHE A 57 4.10 0.25 29.70
N GLU A 58 5.11 -0.45 29.19
CA GLU A 58 6.48 0.01 29.28
C GLU A 58 6.70 1.18 28.33
N ARG A 59 7.28 2.27 28.86
CA ARG A 59 7.56 3.47 28.08
C ARG A 59 8.79 3.28 27.22
N THR A 60 8.71 3.74 25.98
CA THR A 60 9.84 3.70 25.04
C THR A 60 10.84 4.82 25.30
N ASN A 61 10.38 5.96 25.85
CA ASN A 61 11.11 7.21 26.05
C ASN A 61 11.70 7.79 24.76
N LEU A 62 11.10 7.50 23.60
CA LEU A 62 11.52 8.06 22.31
C LEU A 62 10.90 9.44 22.01
N ALA A 63 9.71 9.69 22.55
CA ALA A 63 8.95 10.92 22.43
C ALA A 63 7.99 11.02 23.63
N PRO A 64 7.28 12.13 23.84
CA PRO A 64 6.15 12.18 24.78
C PRO A 64 5.15 11.05 24.48
N GLU A 65 4.70 10.37 25.53
CA GLU A 65 3.81 9.21 25.45
C GLU A 65 2.53 9.45 26.25
N VAL A 66 1.38 9.23 25.61
CA VAL A 66 0.05 9.41 26.20
C VAL A 66 -0.84 8.20 25.92
N THR A 67 -1.93 8.06 26.69
CA THR A 67 -2.96 7.06 26.48
C THR A 67 -4.20 7.64 25.81
N TYR A 68 -4.86 6.82 24.99
CA TYR A 68 -6.19 7.10 24.43
C TYR A 68 -7.11 5.91 24.72
N PRO A 69 -8.37 6.12 25.14
CA PRO A 69 -9.14 7.38 25.14
C PRO A 69 -9.01 8.25 26.40
N SER A 70 -8.19 7.86 27.38
CA SER A 70 -8.09 8.56 28.66
C SER A 70 -7.62 10.04 28.57
N SER A 71 -6.95 10.45 27.49
CA SER A 71 -6.49 11.83 27.27
C SER A 71 -7.36 12.59 26.26
N ASN A 72 -7.47 13.92 26.41
CA ASN A 72 -8.08 14.79 25.41
C ASN A 72 -7.20 14.87 24.15
N LEU A 73 -7.61 14.16 23.10
CA LEU A 73 -6.84 14.04 21.86
C LEU A 73 -6.50 15.40 21.23
N ASN A 74 -7.42 16.37 21.24
CA ASN A 74 -7.16 17.66 20.60
C ASN A 74 -6.09 18.46 21.35
N GLU A 75 -6.20 18.53 22.67
CA GLU A 75 -5.26 19.26 23.53
C GLU A 75 -3.86 18.66 23.43
N VAL A 76 -3.76 17.33 23.50
CA VAL A 76 -2.49 16.62 23.32
C VAL A 76 -1.89 16.94 21.95
N LEU A 77 -2.65 16.79 20.86
CA LEU A 77 -2.12 17.00 19.51
C LEU A 77 -1.61 18.44 19.34
N LEU A 78 -2.38 19.45 19.75
CA LEU A 78 -1.99 20.86 19.66
C LEU A 78 -0.73 21.19 20.48
N SER A 79 -0.46 20.43 21.55
CA SER A 79 0.70 20.66 22.41
C SER A 79 2.01 20.10 21.83
N TYR A 80 1.94 19.06 20.98
CA TYR A 80 3.13 18.31 20.56
C TYR A 80 3.40 18.30 19.05
N VAL A 81 2.39 18.53 18.21
CA VAL A 81 2.51 18.35 16.75
C VAL A 81 1.84 19.46 15.96
N GLN A 82 2.44 19.82 14.82
CA GLN A 82 1.88 20.76 13.88
C GLN A 82 0.98 20.08 12.85
N ALA A 83 -0.19 20.68 12.61
CA ALA A 83 -1.12 20.28 11.56
C ALA A 83 -0.66 20.78 10.17
N ASN A 84 0.43 20.23 9.67
CA ASN A 84 1.05 20.64 8.39
C ASN A 84 1.18 19.49 7.37
N TRP A 85 0.55 18.35 7.64
CA TRP A 85 0.50 17.19 6.76
C TRP A 85 -0.73 17.23 5.86
N THR A 86 -0.52 16.97 4.57
CA THR A 86 -1.60 16.75 3.59
C THR A 86 -1.25 15.55 2.70
N MET A 87 -2.25 15.00 2.01
CA MET A 87 -2.03 13.88 1.09
C MET A 87 -1.17 14.27 -0.11
N GLU A 88 -1.24 15.53 -0.55
CA GLU A 88 -0.45 16.07 -1.65
C GLU A 88 1.04 16.07 -1.26
N ARG A 89 1.37 16.62 -0.09
CA ARG A 89 2.76 16.62 0.42
C ARG A 89 3.27 15.21 0.64
N TYR A 90 2.41 14.30 1.11
CA TYR A 90 2.78 12.90 1.27
C TYR A 90 3.10 12.22 -0.07
N ALA A 91 2.28 12.48 -1.09
CA ALA A 91 2.51 11.96 -2.42
C ALA A 91 3.82 12.51 -3.03
N GLU A 92 4.11 13.80 -2.85
CA GLU A 92 5.37 14.42 -3.26
C GLU A 92 6.59 13.76 -2.60
N ASP A 93 6.55 13.58 -1.27
CA ASP A 93 7.61 12.91 -0.52
C ASP A 93 7.80 11.46 -1.01
N LEU A 94 6.72 10.72 -1.26
CA LEU A 94 6.79 9.36 -1.80
C LEU A 94 7.39 9.32 -3.21
N ILE A 95 7.00 10.24 -4.08
CA ILE A 95 7.53 10.34 -5.46
C ILE A 95 9.05 10.56 -5.42
N LEU A 96 9.54 11.42 -4.52
CA LEU A 96 10.97 11.66 -4.32
C LEU A 96 11.68 10.38 -3.84
N GLN A 97 11.13 9.71 -2.82
CA GLN A 97 11.70 8.45 -2.30
C GLN A 97 11.75 7.34 -3.35
N ILE A 98 10.70 7.21 -4.17
CA ILE A 98 10.67 6.25 -5.28
C ILE A 98 11.78 6.60 -6.29
N ARG A 99 11.91 7.89 -6.65
CA ARG A 99 12.93 8.33 -7.60
C ARG A 99 14.35 8.04 -7.11
N GLU A 100 14.62 8.29 -5.83
CA GLU A 100 15.92 7.99 -5.20
C GLU A 100 16.20 6.47 -5.15
N THR A 101 15.21 5.69 -4.72
CA THR A 101 15.33 4.22 -4.57
C THR A 101 15.53 3.53 -5.91
N VAL A 102 14.72 3.89 -6.91
CA VAL A 102 14.74 3.27 -8.24
C VAL A 102 15.92 3.78 -9.07
N GLY A 103 16.26 5.06 -8.93
CA GLY A 103 17.36 5.69 -9.66
C GLY A 103 17.14 5.62 -11.17
N ARG A 104 18.02 4.88 -11.88
CA ARG A 104 17.98 4.68 -13.34
C ARG A 104 17.41 3.35 -13.81
N LYS A 105 16.91 2.52 -12.90
CA LYS A 105 16.46 1.17 -13.20
C LYS A 105 15.00 1.15 -13.65
N ASN A 106 14.59 0.05 -14.28
CA ASN A 106 13.21 -0.18 -14.69
C ASN A 106 12.41 -0.89 -13.59
N VAL A 107 11.12 -0.55 -13.52
CA VAL A 107 10.16 -1.07 -12.56
C VAL A 107 9.06 -1.81 -13.32
N LEU A 108 8.76 -3.04 -12.91
CA LEU A 108 7.61 -3.80 -13.37
C LEU A 108 6.49 -3.68 -12.34
N LEU A 109 5.26 -3.48 -12.79
CA LEU A 109 4.07 -3.48 -11.94
C LEU A 109 2.94 -4.28 -12.59
N GLY A 110 2.30 -5.15 -11.82
CA GLY A 110 1.01 -5.75 -12.19
C GLY A 110 -0.13 -4.77 -11.91
N LEU A 111 -0.82 -4.35 -12.96
CA LEU A 111 -2.07 -3.60 -12.84
C LEU A 111 -3.22 -4.59 -12.78
N SER A 112 -4.08 -4.44 -11.76
CA SER A 112 -5.28 -5.27 -11.58
C SER A 112 -6.58 -4.52 -11.90
N GLY A 113 -6.51 -3.20 -12.11
CA GLY A 113 -7.69 -2.32 -12.17
C GLY A 113 -8.20 -1.87 -10.80
N GLY A 114 -7.70 -2.46 -9.71
CA GLY A 114 -8.00 -2.03 -8.34
C GLY A 114 -7.36 -0.68 -7.98
N VAL A 115 -7.89 -0.03 -6.94
CA VAL A 115 -7.43 1.30 -6.48
C VAL A 115 -5.96 1.27 -6.07
N ASP A 116 -5.52 0.26 -5.34
CA ASP A 116 -4.18 0.23 -4.75
C ASP A 116 -3.08 0.09 -5.82
N SER A 117 -3.24 -0.83 -6.76
CA SER A 117 -2.30 -1.00 -7.89
C SER A 117 -2.32 0.22 -8.82
N SER A 118 -3.49 0.83 -9.01
CA SER A 118 -3.67 2.04 -9.82
C SER A 118 -2.95 3.26 -9.22
N VAL A 119 -3.12 3.52 -7.92
CA VAL A 119 -2.43 4.61 -7.21
C VAL A 119 -0.92 4.36 -7.19
N CYS A 120 -0.49 3.13 -6.94
CA CYS A 120 0.92 2.74 -6.98
C CYS A 120 1.54 3.03 -8.37
N ALA A 121 0.85 2.65 -9.45
CA ALA A 121 1.28 2.93 -10.82
C ALA A 121 1.46 4.44 -11.07
N LEU A 122 0.50 5.26 -10.67
CA LEU A 122 0.56 6.70 -10.88
C LEU A 122 1.68 7.38 -10.08
N LEU A 123 1.91 6.98 -8.83
CA LEU A 123 3.01 7.50 -8.02
C LEU A 123 4.37 7.14 -8.64
N ILE A 124 4.54 5.89 -9.06
CA ILE A 124 5.78 5.43 -9.68
C ILE A 124 5.97 6.10 -11.04
N HIS A 125 4.93 6.21 -11.86
CA HIS A 125 5.01 6.90 -13.15
C HIS A 125 5.43 8.37 -13.00
N LYS A 126 4.86 9.09 -12.03
CA LYS A 126 5.29 10.46 -11.70
C LYS A 126 6.76 10.53 -11.24
N ALA A 127 7.26 9.47 -10.59
CA ALA A 127 8.64 9.40 -10.12
C ALA A 127 9.65 9.07 -11.23
N VAL A 128 9.32 8.12 -12.13
CA VAL A 128 10.29 7.51 -13.05
C VAL A 128 9.89 7.44 -14.53
N GLY A 129 8.69 7.92 -14.88
CA GLY A 129 8.20 8.00 -16.26
C GLY A 129 8.12 6.64 -16.96
N ASP A 130 8.62 6.59 -18.20
CA ASP A 130 8.57 5.42 -19.11
C ASP A 130 9.36 4.19 -18.61
N ARG A 131 10.12 4.35 -17.53
CA ARG A 131 10.82 3.24 -16.86
C ARG A 131 9.89 2.39 -16.01
N LEU A 132 8.69 2.90 -15.70
CA LEU A 132 7.60 2.07 -15.23
C LEU A 132 7.02 1.31 -16.42
N LYS A 133 7.01 -0.01 -16.31
CA LYS A 133 6.35 -0.91 -17.24
C LYS A 133 5.24 -1.64 -16.51
N CYS A 134 4.03 -1.48 -16.98
CA CYS A 134 2.85 -2.12 -16.42
C CYS A 134 2.44 -3.32 -17.27
N VAL A 135 2.00 -4.38 -16.62
CA VAL A 135 1.31 -5.49 -17.28
C VAL A 135 -0.10 -5.56 -16.70
N PHE A 136 -1.09 -5.57 -17.57
CA PHE A 136 -2.48 -5.81 -17.22
C PHE A 136 -2.93 -7.11 -17.90
N VAL A 137 -3.40 -8.06 -17.10
CA VAL A 137 -3.89 -9.37 -17.58
C VAL A 137 -5.41 -9.36 -17.51
N ASP A 138 -6.04 -9.27 -18.68
CA ASP A 138 -7.47 -9.50 -18.82
C ASP A 138 -7.71 -11.01 -18.92
N HIS A 139 -8.10 -11.60 -17.80
CA HIS A 139 -8.37 -13.02 -17.68
C HIS A 139 -9.83 -13.40 -18.06
N GLY A 140 -10.64 -12.46 -18.56
CA GLY A 140 -12.03 -12.72 -18.95
C GLY A 140 -13.01 -12.94 -17.79
N LEU A 141 -12.60 -12.65 -16.55
CA LEU A 141 -13.44 -12.76 -15.35
C LEU A 141 -13.62 -11.40 -14.65
N LEU A 142 -13.33 -10.32 -15.37
CA LEU A 142 -13.50 -8.94 -14.91
C LEU A 142 -14.95 -8.50 -15.03
N ARG A 143 -15.29 -7.33 -14.47
CA ARG A 143 -16.60 -6.73 -14.69
C ARG A 143 -16.72 -6.25 -16.14
N LYS A 144 -17.96 -6.04 -16.57
CA LYS A 144 -18.27 -5.52 -17.90
C LYS A 144 -17.47 -4.22 -18.16
N ASP A 145 -16.80 -4.18 -19.30
CA ASP A 145 -16.00 -3.05 -19.82
C ASP A 145 -14.79 -2.64 -18.96
N GLU A 146 -14.45 -3.38 -17.90
CA GLU A 146 -13.37 -3.01 -16.96
C GLU A 146 -11.99 -3.01 -17.63
N GLY A 147 -11.68 -4.03 -18.43
CA GLY A 147 -10.41 -4.09 -19.16
C GLY A 147 -10.23 -2.91 -20.13
N ALA A 148 -11.28 -2.56 -20.87
CA ALA A 148 -11.27 -1.42 -21.79
C ALA A 148 -11.10 -0.09 -21.03
N ALA A 149 -11.78 0.09 -19.90
CA ALA A 149 -11.65 1.28 -19.07
C ALA A 149 -10.23 1.43 -18.49
N VAL A 150 -9.63 0.34 -18.00
CA VAL A 150 -8.25 0.34 -17.49
C VAL A 150 -7.28 0.70 -18.61
N LYS A 151 -7.42 0.10 -19.79
CA LYS A 151 -6.57 0.40 -20.95
C LYS A 151 -6.65 1.88 -21.33
N ALA A 152 -7.86 2.42 -21.52
CA ALA A 152 -8.07 3.81 -21.89
C ALA A 152 -7.49 4.79 -20.85
N LEU A 153 -7.66 4.48 -19.56
CA LEU A 153 -7.13 5.33 -18.49
C LEU A 153 -5.60 5.35 -18.48
N PHE A 154 -4.96 4.18 -18.46
CA PHE A 154 -3.52 4.09 -18.24
C PHE A 154 -2.71 4.35 -19.51
N GLU A 155 -3.14 3.82 -20.65
CA GLU A 155 -2.42 3.94 -21.92
C GLU A 155 -2.75 5.25 -22.64
N GLU A 156 -4.03 5.63 -22.76
CA GLU A 156 -4.42 6.80 -23.56
C GLU A 156 -4.34 8.10 -22.75
N THR A 157 -4.86 8.10 -21.52
CA THR A 157 -4.91 9.32 -20.68
C THR A 157 -3.58 9.59 -20.00
N TYR A 158 -3.03 8.60 -19.27
CA TYR A 158 -1.78 8.77 -18.53
C TYR A 158 -0.52 8.45 -19.33
N ARG A 159 -0.65 7.83 -20.51
CA ARG A 159 0.49 7.45 -21.37
C ARG A 159 1.52 6.58 -20.65
N ILE A 160 1.05 5.72 -19.75
CA ILE A 160 1.89 4.72 -19.08
C ILE A 160 2.19 3.59 -20.07
N ASN A 161 3.43 3.09 -20.03
CA ASN A 161 3.85 1.92 -20.81
C ASN A 161 3.12 0.67 -20.31
N LEU A 162 1.98 0.37 -20.93
CA LEU A 162 1.06 -0.70 -20.57
C LEU A 162 1.14 -1.84 -21.58
N THR A 163 1.46 -3.03 -21.10
CA THR A 163 1.29 -4.28 -21.85
C THR A 163 -0.06 -4.88 -21.48
N TYR A 164 -1.04 -4.75 -22.38
CA TYR A 164 -2.34 -5.39 -22.26
C TYR A 164 -2.27 -6.83 -22.75
N VAL A 165 -2.61 -7.80 -21.89
CA VAL A 165 -2.63 -9.22 -22.23
C VAL A 165 -4.06 -9.71 -22.14
N ASN A 166 -4.66 -10.05 -23.29
CA ASN A 166 -5.91 -10.80 -23.31
C ASN A 166 -5.58 -12.30 -23.11
N ALA A 167 -6.02 -12.86 -21.99
CA ALA A 167 -5.84 -14.25 -21.61
C ALA A 167 -7.19 -14.96 -21.34
N GLU A 168 -8.31 -14.40 -21.79
CA GLU A 168 -9.66 -14.96 -21.55
C GLU A 168 -9.74 -16.45 -21.92
N GLU A 169 -9.32 -16.82 -23.12
CA GLU A 169 -9.38 -18.21 -23.60
C GLU A 169 -8.56 -19.16 -22.71
N VAL A 170 -7.37 -18.73 -22.27
CA VAL A 170 -6.48 -19.51 -21.40
C VAL A 170 -7.15 -19.80 -20.06
N PHE A 171 -7.76 -18.78 -19.45
CA PHE A 171 -8.40 -18.90 -18.14
C PHE A 171 -9.71 -19.69 -18.21
N LEU A 172 -10.57 -19.40 -19.19
CA LEU A 172 -11.84 -20.11 -19.36
C LEU A 172 -11.62 -21.59 -19.70
N SER A 173 -10.61 -21.89 -20.52
CA SER A 173 -10.22 -23.28 -20.81
C SER A 173 -9.67 -24.00 -19.58
N GLY A 174 -8.82 -23.34 -18.79
CA GLY A 174 -8.29 -23.88 -17.54
C GLY A 174 -9.35 -24.13 -16.46
N LEU A 175 -10.48 -23.42 -16.52
CA LEU A 175 -11.62 -23.57 -15.60
C LEU A 175 -12.69 -24.53 -16.10
N LYS A 176 -12.56 -25.07 -17.31
CA LYS A 176 -13.58 -25.94 -17.91
C LYS A 176 -13.81 -27.19 -17.04
N GLY A 177 -15.06 -27.36 -16.58
CA GLY A 177 -15.46 -28.51 -15.76
C GLY A 177 -15.04 -28.43 -14.29
N VAL A 178 -14.37 -27.36 -13.86
CA VAL A 178 -13.95 -27.19 -12.46
C VAL A 178 -15.09 -26.59 -11.64
N THR A 179 -15.63 -27.37 -10.70
CA THR A 179 -16.73 -26.93 -9.84
C THR A 179 -16.26 -26.52 -8.45
N ASN A 180 -15.22 -27.18 -7.92
CA ASN A 180 -14.69 -26.92 -6.59
C ASN A 180 -14.13 -25.48 -6.47
N PRO A 181 -14.57 -24.68 -5.49
CA PRO A 181 -14.15 -23.28 -5.35
C PRO A 181 -12.67 -23.08 -5.05
N GLU A 182 -12.07 -23.94 -4.23
CA GLU A 182 -10.65 -23.84 -3.87
C GLU A 182 -9.75 -24.24 -5.04
N GLU A 183 -10.14 -25.24 -5.82
CA GLU A 183 -9.45 -25.60 -7.06
C GLU A 183 -9.51 -24.46 -8.08
N LYS A 184 -10.68 -23.83 -8.27
CA LYS A 184 -10.81 -22.63 -9.13
C LYS A 184 -9.85 -21.53 -8.69
N ARG A 185 -9.77 -21.22 -7.39
CA ARG A 185 -8.85 -20.19 -6.85
C ARG A 185 -7.39 -20.51 -7.17
N LYS A 186 -6.97 -21.76 -6.96
CA LYS A 186 -5.59 -22.21 -7.25
C LYS A 186 -5.27 -22.13 -8.75
N ILE A 187 -6.20 -22.54 -9.60
CA ILE A 187 -6.04 -22.49 -11.06
C ILE A 187 -5.89 -21.04 -11.54
N ILE A 188 -6.81 -20.16 -11.14
CA ILE A 188 -6.77 -18.74 -11.51
C ILE A 188 -5.48 -18.09 -11.05
N GLY A 189 -5.08 -18.31 -9.79
CA GLY A 189 -3.86 -17.75 -9.24
C GLY A 189 -2.60 -18.21 -10.00
N ARG A 190 -2.50 -19.50 -10.30
CA ARG A 190 -1.38 -20.05 -11.08
C ARG A 190 -1.34 -19.46 -12.49
N LEU A 191 -2.46 -19.49 -13.22
CA LEU A 191 -2.52 -18.97 -14.59
C LEU A 191 -2.19 -17.47 -14.64
N PHE A 192 -2.60 -16.71 -13.62
CA PHE A 192 -2.27 -15.29 -13.50
C PHE A 192 -0.77 -15.07 -13.34
N VAL A 193 -0.13 -15.79 -12.42
CA VAL A 193 1.33 -15.69 -12.22
C VAL A 193 2.08 -16.07 -13.49
N ASP A 194 1.70 -17.18 -14.12
CA ASP A 194 2.34 -17.65 -15.36
C ASP A 194 2.21 -16.60 -16.49
N THR A 195 0.99 -16.11 -16.73
CA THR A 195 0.71 -15.10 -17.76
C THR A 195 1.42 -13.78 -17.50
N PHE A 196 1.39 -13.28 -16.26
CA PHE A 196 2.07 -12.06 -15.85
C PHE A 196 3.59 -12.18 -16.03
N TYR A 197 4.16 -13.32 -15.64
CA TYR A 197 5.59 -13.57 -15.72
C TYR A 197 6.07 -13.66 -17.18
N GLU A 198 5.32 -14.38 -18.03
CA GLU A 198 5.61 -14.47 -19.46
C GLU A 198 5.58 -13.10 -20.15
N ALA A 199 4.59 -12.26 -19.82
CA ALA A 199 4.51 -10.90 -20.32
C ALA A 199 5.67 -10.04 -19.79
N GLY A 200 5.95 -10.10 -18.49
CA GLY A 200 7.01 -9.35 -17.83
C GLY A 200 8.41 -9.63 -18.39
N ARG A 201 8.72 -10.89 -18.73
CA ARG A 201 10.03 -11.26 -19.32
C ARG A 201 10.29 -10.62 -20.68
N LYS A 202 9.25 -10.31 -21.45
CA LYS A 202 9.36 -9.65 -22.76
C LYS A 202 9.69 -8.17 -22.64
N LEU A 203 9.59 -7.59 -21.44
CA LEU A 203 9.80 -6.17 -21.18
C LEU A 203 11.26 -5.81 -20.90
N GLY A 204 12.20 -6.72 -21.14
CA GLY A 204 13.63 -6.49 -21.06
C GLY A 204 14.15 -6.43 -19.61
N ASN A 205 15.16 -5.60 -19.36
CA ASN A 205 15.80 -5.54 -18.05
C ASN A 205 14.91 -4.84 -17.02
N ILE A 206 14.42 -5.60 -16.03
CA ILE A 206 13.64 -5.13 -14.88
C ILE A 206 14.50 -5.32 -13.62
N SER A 207 14.57 -4.30 -12.76
CA SER A 207 15.31 -4.42 -11.48
C SER A 207 14.42 -4.34 -10.24
N PHE A 208 13.17 -3.87 -10.40
CA PHE A 208 12.21 -3.75 -9.31
C PHE A 208 10.88 -4.34 -9.73
N LEU A 209 10.23 -5.05 -8.80
CA LEU A 209 8.82 -5.39 -8.86
C LEU A 209 8.08 -4.51 -7.85
N ALA A 210 7.15 -3.70 -8.33
CA ALA A 210 6.33 -2.84 -7.49
C ALA A 210 5.04 -3.57 -7.07
N GLN A 211 4.56 -3.23 -5.87
CA GLN A 211 3.30 -3.75 -5.31
C GLN A 211 2.52 -2.60 -4.66
N GLY A 212 1.19 -2.66 -4.77
CA GLY A 212 0.28 -1.72 -4.10
C GLY A 212 -0.04 -2.10 -2.66
N THR A 213 0.91 -2.70 -1.93
CA THR A 213 0.69 -3.18 -0.56
C THR A 213 0.36 -2.01 0.37
N ILE A 214 -0.70 -2.16 1.15
CA ILE A 214 -1.17 -1.14 2.10
C ILE A 214 -0.88 -1.55 3.55
N TYR A 215 -1.05 -0.60 4.46
CA TYR A 215 -0.72 -0.80 5.87
C TYR A 215 -1.47 -1.98 6.54
N PRO A 216 -2.78 -2.19 6.31
CA PRO A 216 -3.49 -3.37 6.82
C PRO A 216 -2.80 -4.70 6.47
N ASP A 217 -2.36 -4.86 5.22
CA ASP A 217 -1.66 -6.08 4.76
C ASP A 217 -0.40 -6.36 5.58
N ILE A 218 0.35 -5.31 5.94
CA ILE A 218 1.57 -5.43 6.74
C ILE A 218 1.21 -5.87 8.16
N VAL A 219 0.19 -5.29 8.78
CA VAL A 219 -0.23 -5.65 10.14
C VAL A 219 -0.68 -7.11 10.20
N GLU A 220 -1.48 -7.55 9.22
CA GLU A 220 -1.94 -8.94 9.13
C GLU A 220 -0.77 -9.93 8.96
N SER A 221 0.26 -9.56 8.21
CA SER A 221 1.45 -10.40 7.98
C SER A 221 2.44 -10.47 9.16
N VAL A 222 2.44 -9.46 10.04
CA VAL A 222 3.39 -9.36 11.17
C VAL A 222 2.81 -10.00 12.44
N GLN A 223 1.53 -10.34 12.48
CA GLN A 223 0.99 -11.13 13.59
C GLN A 223 1.65 -12.51 13.57
N PRO A 224 2.44 -12.88 14.61
CA PRO A 224 2.91 -14.25 14.75
C PRO A 224 1.66 -15.14 14.76
N GLY A 225 1.71 -16.24 14.02
CA GLY A 225 0.64 -17.23 13.97
C GLY A 225 0.10 -17.50 15.36
N ARG A 226 -1.22 -17.50 15.48
CA ARG A 226 -1.91 -18.15 16.59
C ARG A 226 -1.43 -19.59 16.73
#